data_AF-A0A932FIC2-F1
#
_entry.id   AF-A0A932FIC2-F1
#
_cell.length_a   1.000
_cell.length_b   1.000
_cell.length_c   1.000
_cell.angle_alpha   90.00
_cell.angle_beta   90.00
_cell.angle_gamma   90.00
#
_symmetry.space_group_name_H-M   'P 1'
#
loop_
_entity.id
_entity.type
_entity.pdbx_description
1 polymer ?
#
loop_
_entity_poly.entity_id
_entity_poly.type
_entity_poly.pdbx_seq_one_letter_code
_entity_poly.pdbx_strand_id
1 'polypeptide(L)' 'MATASKNHDTGTLPENRDALLALHRKARERRNAAPLMSEERAEAAEEIARIEVHIARIERAMDPPLV' A
#
# COMPACT_ATOMS: atom_id res chain seq x y z
N MET A 1 -18.09 2.76 -21.69
CA MET A 1 -16.79 3.06 -21.06
C MET A 1 -16.96 2.82 -19.57
N ALA A 2 -16.36 1.74 -19.05
CA ALA A 2 -16.56 1.33 -17.66
C ALA A 2 -15.83 2.30 -16.72
N THR A 3 -16.57 3.00 -15.88
CA THR A 3 -16.06 3.82 -14.79
C THR A 3 -15.47 2.90 -13.74
N ALA A 4 -14.14 2.87 -13.63
CA ALA A 4 -13.45 2.19 -12.55
C ALA A 4 -13.94 2.75 -11.21
N SER A 5 -14.49 1.87 -10.36
CA SER A 5 -14.92 2.23 -9.01
C SER A 5 -13.70 2.70 -8.23
N LYS A 6 -13.64 4.01 -8.01
CA LYS A 6 -12.62 4.69 -7.20
C LYS A 6 -12.90 4.41 -5.73
N ASN A 7 -12.68 3.17 -5.29
CA ASN A 7 -12.59 2.87 -3.87
C ASN A 7 -11.21 3.32 -3.40
N HIS A 8 -11.05 4.63 -3.20
CA HIS A 8 -10.11 5.11 -2.21
C HIS A 8 -10.64 4.63 -0.85
N ASP A 9 -10.27 3.41 -0.47
CA ASP A 9 -10.39 2.98 0.92
C ASP A 9 -9.49 3.92 1.73
N THR A 10 -10.09 5.01 2.18
CA THR A 10 -9.70 5.74 3.39
C THR A 10 -10.07 4.92 4.64
N GLY A 11 -10.51 3.68 4.46
CA GLY A 11 -10.59 2.66 5.50
C GLY A 11 -9.21 2.45 6.12
N THR A 12 -9.17 2.53 7.44
CA THR A 12 -7.99 2.27 8.26
C THR A 12 -7.22 1.06 7.75
N LEU A 13 -5.92 1.23 7.48
CA LEU A 13 -5.06 0.12 7.08
C LEU A 13 -5.08 -0.99 8.14
N PRO A 14 -4.95 -2.26 7.74
CA PRO A 14 -4.87 -3.35 8.71
C PRO A 14 -3.70 -3.19 9.68
N GLU A 15 -3.92 -3.47 10.96
CA GLU A 15 -2.88 -3.43 12.01
C GLU A 15 -2.03 -4.70 12.08
N ASN A 16 -2.27 -5.67 11.18
CA ASN A 16 -1.52 -6.92 11.08
C ASN A 16 -0.51 -6.86 9.93
N ARG A 17 0.76 -7.14 10.24
CA ARG A 17 1.88 -7.18 9.28
C ARG A 17 1.59 -8.06 8.06
N ASP A 18 1.07 -9.26 8.25
CA ASP A 18 0.86 -10.20 7.14
C ASP A 18 -0.24 -9.73 6.19
N ALA A 19 -1.29 -9.11 6.74
CA ALA A 19 -2.35 -8.50 5.94
C ALA A 19 -1.82 -7.33 5.10
N LEU A 20 -0.94 -6.50 5.68
CA LEU A 20 -0.29 -5.40 4.96
C LEU A 20 0.63 -5.90 3.85
N LEU A 21 1.39 -6.97 4.07
CA LEU A 21 2.23 -7.57 3.03
C LEU A 21 1.39 -8.11 1.86
N ALA A 22 0.21 -8.67 2.14
CA ALA A 22 -0.72 -9.10 1.09
C ALA A 22 -1.27 -7.90 0.29
N LEU A 23 -1.61 -6.79 0.96
CA LEU A 23 -2.04 -5.55 0.29
C LEU A 23 -0.91 -4.93 -0.53
N HIS A 24 0.31 -4.89 0.02
CA HIS A 24 1.50 -4.38 -0.66
C HIS A 24 1.75 -5.11 -1.97
N ARG A 25 1.71 -6.44 -1.94
CA ARG A 25 1.88 -7.26 -3.15
C ARG A 25 0.85 -6.91 -4.23
N LYS A 26 -0.44 -6.80 -3.86
CA LYS A 26 -1.52 -6.41 -4.79
C LYS A 26 -1.34 -4.99 -5.35
N ALA A 27 -0.87 -4.04 -4.53
CA ALA A 27 -0.59 -2.68 -4.97
C ALA A 27 0.59 -2.64 -5.96
N ARG A 28 1.64 -3.45 -5.73
CA ARG A 28 2.74 -3.60 -6.70
C ARG A 28 2.29 -4.23 -8.00
N GLU A 29 1.44 -5.25 -7.95
CA GLU A 29 0.87 -5.89 -9.15
C GLU A 29 0.10 -4.85 -9.99
N ARG A 30 -0.76 -4.04 -9.37
CA ARG A 30 -1.45 -2.92 -10.04
C ARG A 30 -0.48 -1.91 -10.65
N ARG A 31 0.48 -1.41 -9.87
CA ARG A 31 1.50 -0.46 -10.36
C ARG A 31 2.26 -1.01 -11.57
N ASN A 32 2.63 -2.29 -11.55
CA ASN A 32 3.42 -2.92 -12.60
C ASN A 32 2.59 -3.17 -13.87
N ALA A 33 1.28 -3.40 -13.75
CA ALA A 33 0.37 -3.54 -14.88
C ALA A 33 -0.02 -2.19 -15.50
N ALA A 34 0.04 -1.10 -14.73
CA ALA A 34 -0.33 0.23 -15.19
C ALA A 34 0.70 0.82 -16.19
N PRO A 35 0.25 1.58 -17.22
CA PRO A 35 1.14 2.26 -18.15
C PRO A 35 2.14 3.19 -17.45
N LEU A 36 3.31 3.37 -18.06
CA LEU A 36 4.29 4.31 -17.54
C LEU A 36 3.72 5.73 -17.52
N MET A 37 4.04 6.48 -16.46
CA MET A 37 3.59 7.86 -16.23
C MET A 37 2.06 8.03 -16.13
N SER A 38 1.29 6.95 -15.98
CA SER A 38 -0.16 7.06 -15.77
C SER A 38 -0.51 7.48 -14.35
N GLU A 39 -1.68 8.10 -14.19
CA GLU A 39 -2.26 8.42 -12.87
C GLU A 39 -2.45 7.16 -12.03
N GLU A 40 -2.94 6.06 -12.63
CA GLU A 40 -3.08 4.76 -11.95
C GLU A 40 -1.75 4.26 -11.38
N ARG A 41 -0.65 4.43 -12.13
CA ARG A 41 0.68 4.04 -11.66
C ARG A 41 1.12 4.91 -10.48
N ALA A 42 0.81 6.20 -10.52
CA ALA A 42 1.10 7.14 -9.43
C ALA A 42 0.27 6.82 -8.17
N GLU A 43 -1.03 6.60 -8.32
CA GLU A 43 -1.94 6.21 -7.23
C GLU A 43 -1.49 4.89 -6.58
N ALA A 44 -1.15 3.87 -7.38
CA ALA A 44 -0.64 2.60 -6.87
C ALA A 44 0.72 2.75 -6.16
N ALA A 45 1.58 3.66 -6.62
CA ALA A 45 2.86 3.95 -5.95
C ALA A 45 2.65 4.65 -4.60
N GLU A 46 1.71 5.58 -4.51
CA GLU A 46 1.36 6.24 -3.26
C GLU A 46 0.73 5.26 -2.25
N GLU A 47 -0.12 4.34 -2.73
CA GLU A 47 -0.66 3.27 -1.90
C GLU A 47 0.44 2.36 -1.33
N ILE A 48 1.41 1.96 -2.16
CA ILE A 48 2.59 1.19 -1.70
C ILE A 48 3.31 1.93 -0.57
N ALA A 49 3.60 3.22 -0.75
CA ALA A 49 4.31 4.01 0.24
C ALA A 49 3.55 4.09 1.58
N ARG A 50 2.22 4.30 1.52
CA ARG A 50 1.38 4.30 2.73
C ARG A 50 1.42 2.97 3.48
N ILE A 51 1.38 1.85 2.75
CA ILE A 51 1.47 0.50 3.34
C ILE A 51 2.84 0.27 3.98
N GLU A 52 3.93 0.66 3.31
CA GLU A 52 5.30 0.48 3.82
C GLU A 52 5.55 1.25 5.12
N VAL A 53 5.07 2.49 5.21
CA VAL A 53 5.13 3.27 6.46
C VAL A 53 4.37 2.57 7.59
N HIS A 54 3.23 1.95 7.30
CA HIS A 54 2.44 1.26 8.31
C HIS A 54 3.11 -0.05 8.76
N ILE A 55 3.69 -0.81 7.83
CA ILE A 55 4.52 -2.00 8.15
C ILE A 55 5.68 -1.59 9.05
N ALA A 56 6.45 -0.56 8.68
CA ALA A 56 7.59 -0.10 9.46
C ALA A 56 7.20 0.34 10.88
N ARG A 57 6.01 0.92 11.05
CA ARG A 57 5.46 1.26 12.37
C ARG A 57 5.21 0.02 13.22
N ILE A 58 4.59 -1.01 12.66
CA ILE A 58 4.32 -2.27 13.36
C ILE A 58 5.63 -2.97 13.71
N GLU A 59 6.55 -3.07 12.75
CA GLU A 59 7.85 -3.72 12.95
C GLU A 59 8.67 -3.01 14.03
N ARG A 60 8.68 -1.68 14.05
CA ARG A 60 9.35 -0.90 15.11
C ARG A 60 8.72 -1.09 16.49
N ALA A 61 7.41 -1.34 16.56
CA ALA A 61 6.75 -1.65 17.83
C ALA A 61 7.12 -3.06 18.33
N MET A 62 7.42 -3.99 17.42
CA MET A 62 7.86 -5.35 17.76
C MET A 62 9.33 -5.40 18.19
N ASP A 63 10.20 -4.62 17.54
CA ASP A 63 11.63 -4.54 17.83
C ASP A 63 12.06 -3.06 17.96
N PRO A 64 11.87 -2.44 19.13
CA PRO A 64 12.19 -1.04 19.33
C PRO A 64 13.71 -0.81 19.34
N PRO A 65 14.20 0.29 18.74
CA PRO A 65 15.63 0.60 18.75
C PRO A 65 16.12 0.79 20.20
N LEU A 66 17.29 0.22 20.51
CA LEU A 66 17.98 0.45 21.78
C LEU A 66 18.38 1.93 21.85
N VAL A 67 17.84 2.66 22.83
CA VAL A 67 18.13 4.07 23.12
C VAL A 67 19.39 4.24 23.96
#